data_AF-A0A1G4S898-F1
#
_entry.id   AF-A0A1G4S898-F1
#
_cell.length_a   1.000
_cell.length_b   1.000
_cell.length_c   1.000
_cell.angle_alpha   90.00
_cell.angle_beta   90.00
_cell.angle_gamma   90.00
#
_symmetry.space_group_name_H-M   'P 1'
#
loop_
_entity.id
_entity.type
_entity.pdbx_description
1 polymer ?
#
loop_
_entity_poly.entity_id
_entity_poly.type
_entity_poly.pdbx_seq_one_letter_code
_entity_poly.pdbx_strand_id
1 'polypeptide(L)'
;MKSGTTLSLYFKCDDELTFECEGMTVETSGSTSSYQIARIRNIKAANIGDDITLKVIKGGVEYSVTYNPLTYCYNVVKGTGYEESLVNVCKALYNYWEEAVIYFQQ
;
A
#
# COMPACT_ATOMS: atom_id res chain seq x y z
N MET A 1 6.01 -18.94 4.83
CA MET A 1 6.68 -17.73 5.36
C MET A 1 5.64 -16.81 5.99
N LYS A 2 5.88 -16.29 7.20
CA LYS A 2 5.04 -15.28 7.87
C LYS A 2 5.53 -13.85 7.54
N SER A 3 5.72 -13.51 6.26
CA SER A 3 6.06 -12.14 5.86
C SER A 3 4.80 -11.45 5.35
N GLY A 4 4.19 -10.60 6.17
CA GLY A 4 3.15 -9.69 5.73
C GLY A 4 3.77 -8.43 5.16
N THR A 5 3.29 -7.98 4.00
CA THR A 5 3.70 -6.70 3.41
C THR A 5 2.93 -5.57 4.08
N THR A 6 3.52 -4.38 4.12
CA THR A 6 2.87 -3.16 4.62
C THR A 6 2.77 -2.13 3.52
N LEU A 7 1.57 -1.58 3.31
CA LEU A 7 1.35 -0.39 2.49
C LEU A 7 1.26 0.82 3.40
N SER A 8 2.11 1.83 3.19
CA SER A 8 2.07 3.10 3.93
C SER A 8 1.55 4.20 3.02
N LEU A 9 0.43 4.81 3.38
CA LEU A 9 -0.16 5.95 2.68
C LEU A 9 0.04 7.22 3.50
N TYR A 10 0.52 8.28 2.85
CA TYR A 10 0.90 9.54 3.48
C TYR A 10 -0.10 10.62 3.10
N PHE A 11 -0.75 11.20 4.09
CA PHE A 11 -1.78 12.22 3.91
C PHE A 11 -1.29 13.55 4.46
N LYS A 12 -1.20 14.56 3.59
CA LYS A 12 -0.93 15.93 4.02
C LYS A 12 -2.22 16.56 4.53
N CYS A 13 -2.36 16.70 5.85
CA CYS A 13 -3.54 17.30 6.46
C CYS A 13 -3.21 17.84 7.85
N ASP A 14 -3.70 19.06 8.14
CA ASP A 14 -3.55 19.71 9.43
C ASP A 14 -4.59 19.22 10.45
N ASP A 15 -5.74 18.73 9.98
CA ASP A 15 -6.80 18.16 10.80
C ASP A 15 -6.58 16.67 11.04
N GLU A 16 -6.94 16.16 12.22
CA GLU A 16 -6.85 14.74 12.54
C GLU A 16 -7.68 13.87 11.57
N LEU A 17 -7.07 12.79 11.09
CA LEU A 17 -7.68 11.82 10.19
C LEU A 17 -7.84 10.48 10.90
N THR A 18 -9.01 9.87 10.73
CA THR A 18 -9.24 8.46 11.07
C THR A 18 -9.20 7.62 9.81
N PHE A 19 -8.68 6.40 9.92
CA PHE A 19 -8.50 5.51 8.78
C PHE A 19 -9.13 4.14 9.02
N GLU A 20 -9.86 3.65 8.04
CA GLU A 20 -10.49 2.33 8.06
C GLU A 20 -10.20 1.60 6.74
N CYS A 21 -9.85 0.33 6.81
CA CYS A 21 -9.65 -0.52 5.63
C CYS A 21 -10.38 -1.84 5.87
N GLU A 22 -11.36 -2.17 5.03
CA GLU A 22 -12.16 -3.36 5.23
C GLU A 22 -11.29 -4.62 5.32
N GLY A 23 -11.50 -5.41 6.37
CA GLY A 23 -10.78 -6.67 6.58
C GLY A 23 -9.28 -6.55 6.88
N MET A 24 -8.73 -5.34 7.04
CA MET A 24 -7.31 -5.12 7.33
C MET A 24 -7.08 -4.23 8.54
N THR A 25 -5.95 -4.43 9.23
CA THR A 25 -5.52 -3.56 10.32
C THR A 25 -4.81 -2.34 9.76
N VAL A 26 -5.28 -1.14 10.15
CA VAL A 26 -4.63 0.13 9.84
C VAL A 26 -3.95 0.68 11.10
N GLU A 27 -2.63 0.79 11.08
CA GLU A 27 -1.87 1.47 12.12
C GLU A 27 -1.62 2.93 11.73
N THR A 28 -1.89 3.84 12.64
CA THR A 28 -1.51 5.25 12.53
C THR A 28 -0.17 5.47 13.24
N SER A 29 0.87 5.99 12.57
CA SER A 29 2.01 6.56 13.32
C SER A 29 1.83 8.06 13.51
N GLY A 30 2.34 8.54 14.64
CA GLY A 30 2.36 9.94 15.04
C GLY A 30 2.68 10.91 13.90
N SER A 31 1.91 11.99 13.89
CA SER A 31 1.99 13.12 12.98
C SER A 31 3.37 13.76 12.98
N THR A 32 4.16 13.56 11.92
CA THR A 32 5.28 14.46 11.63
C THR A 32 4.71 15.73 11.01
N SER A 33 4.50 16.76 11.84
CA SER A 33 4.09 18.18 11.63
C SER A 33 3.15 18.61 10.49
N SER A 34 3.03 17.88 9.38
CA SER A 34 2.08 18.11 8.28
C SER A 34 1.57 16.83 7.60
N TYR A 35 2.07 15.64 8.01
CA TYR A 35 1.65 14.35 7.46
C TYR A 35 1.12 13.41 8.52
N GLN A 36 0.04 12.74 8.19
CA GLN A 36 -0.51 11.59 8.91
C GLN A 36 -0.35 10.34 8.03
N ILE A 37 0.02 9.22 8.65
CA ILE A 37 0.41 8.01 7.93
C ILE A 37 -0.54 6.88 8.29
N ALA A 38 -1.21 6.32 7.30
CA ALA A 38 -1.99 5.09 7.43
C ALA A 38 -1.15 3.90 6.96
N ARG A 39 -0.87 2.94 7.86
CA ARG A 39 -0.16 1.71 7.53
C ARG A 39 -1.11 0.53 7.52
N ILE A 40 -1.39 0.03 6.33
CA ILE A 40 -2.19 -1.18 6.13
C ILE A 40 -1.25 -2.37 6.24
N ARG A 41 -1.42 -3.16 7.31
CA ARG A 41 -0.53 -4.28 7.67
C ARG A 41 -1.06 -5.61 7.16
N ASN A 42 -0.17 -6.60 7.16
CA ASN A 42 -0.49 -8.01 6.92
C ASN A 42 -1.10 -8.28 5.53
N ILE A 43 -0.72 -7.49 4.54
CA ILE A 43 -1.07 -7.76 3.15
C ILE A 43 -0.35 -9.04 2.75
N LYS A 44 -1.12 -10.09 2.44
CA LYS A 44 -0.57 -11.36 1.97
C LYS A 44 0.13 -11.14 0.63
N ALA A 45 1.23 -11.84 0.41
CA ALA A 45 2.02 -11.73 -0.81
C ALA A 45 1.17 -11.92 -2.08
N ALA A 46 0.25 -12.89 -2.10
CA ALA A 46 -0.65 -13.12 -3.25
C ALA A 46 -1.69 -12.02 -3.47
N ASN A 47 -1.96 -11.19 -2.46
CA ASN A 47 -2.95 -10.11 -2.52
C ASN A 47 -2.32 -8.75 -2.84
N ILE A 48 -1.00 -8.68 -3.09
CA ILE A 48 -0.32 -7.42 -3.46
C ILE A 48 -0.86 -6.85 -4.77
N GLY A 49 -1.36 -7.70 -5.67
CA GLY A 49 -1.99 -7.30 -6.92
C GLY A 49 -3.45 -6.87 -6.81
N ASP A 50 -4.06 -6.97 -5.62
CA ASP A 50 -5.45 -6.58 -5.40
C ASP A 50 -5.56 -5.08 -5.13
N ASP A 51 -6.73 -4.52 -5.44
CA ASP A 51 -7.07 -3.16 -5.06
C ASP A 51 -7.35 -3.07 -3.56
N ILE A 52 -6.71 -2.12 -2.90
CA ILE A 52 -6.92 -1.82 -1.48
C ILE A 52 -7.61 -0.47 -1.39
N THR A 53 -8.82 -0.45 -0.81
CA THR A 53 -9.58 0.78 -0.59
C THR A 53 -9.47 1.21 0.88
N LEU A 54 -8.80 2.33 1.11
CA LEU A 54 -8.71 2.97 2.41
C LEU A 54 -9.78 4.06 2.52
N LYS A 55 -10.60 3.96 3.56
CA LYS A 55 -11.53 5.01 3.96
C LYS A 55 -10.81 5.99 4.89
N VAL A 56 -10.95 7.27 4.59
CA VAL A 56 -10.33 8.38 5.32
C VAL A 56 -11.46 9.26 5.85
N ILE A 57 -11.52 9.44 7.16
CA ILE A 57 -12.58 10.20 7.82
C ILE A 57 -11.98 11.47 8.39
N LYS A 58 -12.57 12.61 8.03
CA LYS A 58 -12.17 13.95 8.49
C LYS A 58 -13.39 14.68 9.01
N GLY A 59 -13.44 14.97 10.31
CA GLY A 59 -14.54 15.73 10.92
C GLY A 59 -15.94 15.13 10.64
N GLY A 60 -16.05 13.81 10.55
CA GLY A 60 -17.30 13.09 10.23
C GLY A 60 -17.64 12.97 8.75
N VAL A 61 -16.83 13.54 7.85
CA VAL A 61 -16.96 13.35 6.39
C VAL A 61 -16.07 12.21 5.95
N GLU A 62 -16.62 11.31 5.14
CA GLU A 62 -15.93 10.12 4.63
C GLU A 62 -15.41 10.34 3.21
N TYR A 63 -14.15 9.94 3.00
CA TYR A 63 -13.47 9.91 1.72
C TYR A 63 -12.91 8.51 1.49
N SER A 64 -12.67 8.13 0.23
CA SER A 64 -12.08 6.83 -0.13
C SER A 64 -10.88 7.01 -1.06
N VAL A 65 -9.81 6.25 -0.80
CA VAL A 65 -8.63 6.15 -1.65
C VAL A 65 -8.42 4.69 -2.00
N THR A 66 -8.52 4.38 -3.29
CA THR A 66 -8.22 3.04 -3.81
C THR A 66 -6.82 3.02 -4.40
N TYR A 67 -6.04 2.01 -4.02
CA TYR A 67 -4.66 1.87 -4.45
C TYR A 67 -4.31 0.41 -4.75
N ASN A 68 -3.58 0.21 -5.85
CA ASN A 68 -3.04 -1.07 -6.24
C ASN A 68 -1.50 -1.01 -6.21
N PRO A 69 -0.82 -1.74 -5.30
CA PRO A 69 0.64 -1.72 -5.20
C PRO A 69 1.36 -2.06 -6.51
N LEU A 70 0.84 -2.98 -7.32
CA LEU A 70 1.47 -3.35 -8.59
C LEU A 70 1.31 -2.30 -9.68
N THR A 71 0.31 -1.42 -9.59
CA THR A 71 0.19 -0.28 -10.52
C THR A 71 1.37 0.68 -10.34
N TYR A 72 1.84 0.89 -9.11
CA TYR A 72 3.06 1.67 -8.90
C TYR A 72 4.29 0.98 -9.48
N CYS A 73 4.45 -0.33 -9.22
CA CYS A 73 5.54 -1.10 -9.81
C CYS A 73 5.54 -1.03 -11.33
N TYR A 74 4.36 -1.15 -11.95
CA TYR A 74 4.19 -1.01 -13.39
C TYR A 74 4.65 0.36 -13.89
N ASN A 75 4.20 1.44 -13.23
CA ASN A 75 4.57 2.81 -13.60
C ASN A 75 6.08 3.08 -13.45
N VAL A 76 6.71 2.55 -12.40
CA VAL A 76 8.16 2.65 -12.21
C VAL A 76 8.91 1.89 -13.30
N VAL A 77 8.48 0.67 -13.63
CA VAL A 77 9.16 -0.19 -14.62
C VAL A 77 8.99 0.34 -16.05
N LYS A 78 7.86 0.98 -16.35
CA LYS A 78 7.57 1.56 -17.68
C LYS A 78 7.98 3.01 -17.83
N GLY A 79 8.11 3.74 -16.74
CA GLY A 79 8.48 5.15 -16.75
C GLY A 79 9.96 5.37 -17.03
N THR A 80 10.33 6.64 -17.16
CA THR A 80 11.71 7.09 -17.35
C THR A 80 12.14 7.97 -16.18
N GLY A 81 13.44 8.01 -15.89
CA GLY A 81 14.00 8.85 -14.81
C GLY A 81 13.98 8.23 -13.42
N TYR A 82 13.60 6.95 -13.28
CA TYR A 82 13.72 6.21 -12.03
C TYR A 82 15.12 5.60 -11.88
N GLU A 83 15.60 5.50 -10.64
CA GLU A 83 16.84 4.79 -10.34
C GLU A 83 16.71 3.30 -10.62
N GLU A 84 17.80 2.69 -11.11
CA GLU A 84 17.83 1.26 -11.45
C GLU A 84 17.52 0.37 -10.24
N SER A 85 17.98 0.77 -9.05
CA SER A 85 17.70 0.10 -7.78
C SER A 85 16.20 -0.03 -7.52
N LEU A 86 15.45 1.07 -7.70
CA LEU A 86 14.00 1.11 -7.52
C LEU A 86 13.27 0.27 -8.57
N VAL A 87 13.71 0.33 -9.83
CA VAL A 87 13.15 -0.51 -10.91
C VAL A 87 13.34 -1.99 -10.60
N ASN A 88 14.53 -2.38 -10.13
CA ASN A 88 14.83 -3.77 -9.78
C ASN A 88 14.02 -4.25 -8.57
N VAL A 89 13.80 -3.41 -7.56
CA VAL A 89 12.91 -3.73 -6.43
C VAL A 89 11.47 -3.93 -6.91
N CYS A 90 10.96 -3.08 -7.83
CA CYS A 90 9.61 -3.23 -8.36
C CYS A 90 9.43 -4.53 -9.17
N LYS A 91 10.44 -4.92 -9.96
CA LYS A 91 10.45 -6.22 -10.65
C LYS A 91 10.48 -7.39 -9.67
N ALA A 92 11.33 -7.32 -8.65
CA ALA A 92 11.41 -8.37 -7.63
C ALA A 92 10.09 -8.52 -6.86
N LEU A 93 9.41 -7.41 -6.54
CA LEU A 93 8.11 -7.42 -5.88
C LEU A 93 7.03 -8.04 -6.75
N TYR A 94 7.02 -7.76 -8.05
CA TYR A 94 6.11 -8.41 -9.01
C TYR A 94 6.34 -9.93 -9.06
N ASN A 95 7.59 -10.37 -9.23
CA ASN A 95 7.92 -11.80 -9.26
C ASN A 95 7.54 -12.49 -7.94
N TYR A 96 7.76 -11.82 -6.82
CA TYR A 96 7.37 -12.34 -5.50
C TYR A 96 5.85 -12.52 -5.36
N TRP A 97 5.06 -11.58 -5.89
CA TRP A 97 3.61 -11.70 -5.95
C TRP A 97 3.17 -12.87 -6.85
N GLU A 98 3.73 -12.98 -8.06
CA GLU A 98 3.40 -14.02 -9.03
C GLU A 98 3.65 -15.43 -8.46
N GLU A 99 4.84 -15.66 -7.88
CA GLU A 99 5.18 -16.92 -7.22
C GLU A 99 4.28 -17.21 -6.01
N ALA A 100 3.89 -16.18 -5.26
CA ALA A 100 2.95 -16.35 -4.15
C ALA A 100 1.56 -16.76 -4.64
N VAL A 101 1.05 -16.15 -5.71
CA VAL A 101 -0.23 -16.54 -6.32
C VAL A 101 -0.20 -18.01 -6.73
N ILE A 102 0.87 -18.45 -7.41
CA ILE A 102 1.04 -19.85 -7.82
C ILE A 102 1.08 -20.79 -6.61
N TYR A 103 1.84 -20.43 -5.57
CA TYR A 103 1.97 -21.25 -4.36
C TYR A 103 0.64 -21.46 -3.62
N PHE A 104 -0.20 -20.41 -3.52
CA PHE A 104 -1.48 -20.49 -2.80
C PHE A 104 -2.64 -21.06 -3.64
N GLN A 105 -2.43 -21.34 -4.93
CA GLN A 105 -3.39 -22.04 -5.80
C GLN A 105 -3.25 -23.57 -5.77
N GLN A 106 -2.20 -24.10 -5.14
CA GLN A 106 -1.95 -25.53 -4.93
C GLN A 106 -2.56 -26.02 -3.61
#